data_AF-A0A9E0XRL5-F1
#
_entry.id   AF-A0A9E0XRL5-F1
#
_cell.length_a   1.000
_cell.length_b   1.000
_cell.length_c   1.000
_cell.angle_alpha   90.00
_cell.angle_beta   90.00
_cell.angle_gamma   90.00
#
_symmetry.space_group_name_H-M   'P 1'
#
loop_
_entity.id
_entity.type
_entity.pdbx_description
1 polymer ?
#
loop_
_entity_poly.entity_id
_entity_poly.type
_entity_poly.pdbx_seq_one_letter_code
_entity_poly.pdbx_strand_id
1 'polypeptide(L)'
;MHSRIPNKMLHAAAFAALLSACATTPPGGVSAKLEPRSGSAVTGTVTFTPVGENTRVQADVRGLTPGEHGFHVHEAGDCSAPDASSAKGHFNPAGKAHGHYTAADHHAGDIPNLIADKNGNARYDMEVPRLHLATGPVGIIGRSIVVHADPDDYKSQPAGNSGKRVACGVIVKR
;
A
#
# COMPACT_ATOMS: atom_id res chain seq x y z
N MET A 1 13.85 40.48 -80.31
CA MET A 1 13.01 39.33 -79.89
C MET A 1 13.70 38.65 -78.73
N HIS A 2 13.34 38.98 -77.48
CA HIS A 2 13.91 38.31 -76.31
C HIS A 2 12.76 37.74 -75.47
N SER A 3 12.82 36.42 -75.31
CA SER A 3 11.82 35.52 -74.77
C SER A 3 11.66 35.66 -73.26
N ARG A 4 10.42 35.54 -72.77
CA ARG A 4 10.07 35.44 -71.34
C ARG A 4 10.37 34.03 -70.83
N ILE A 5 10.92 33.92 -69.62
CA ILE A 5 10.87 32.68 -68.81
C ILE A 5 10.53 33.06 -67.37
N PRO A 6 9.43 32.55 -66.77
CA PRO A 6 9.16 32.63 -65.35
C PRO A 6 9.57 31.33 -64.64
N ASN A 7 10.10 31.40 -63.42
CA ASN A 7 10.21 30.22 -62.56
C ASN A 7 10.11 30.64 -61.07
N LYS A 8 8.92 30.49 -60.48
CA LYS A 8 8.51 29.39 -59.58
C LYS A 8 8.99 29.57 -58.13
N MET A 9 8.06 30.05 -57.30
CA MET A 9 8.12 30.03 -55.84
C MET A 9 8.31 28.60 -55.33
N LEU A 10 9.37 28.36 -54.56
CA LEU A 10 9.61 27.10 -53.86
C LEU A 10 9.07 27.25 -52.43
N HIS A 11 7.93 26.62 -52.13
CA HIS A 11 7.41 26.49 -50.77
C HIS A 11 8.12 25.31 -50.10
N ALA A 12 8.96 25.58 -49.10
CA ALA A 12 9.52 24.55 -48.23
C ALA A 12 8.47 24.14 -47.19
N ALA A 13 7.91 22.94 -47.32
CA ALA A 13 7.03 22.35 -46.32
C ALA A 13 7.91 21.73 -45.21
N ALA A 14 7.85 22.30 -44.00
CA ALA A 14 8.49 21.74 -42.82
C ALA A 14 7.68 20.52 -42.32
N PHE A 15 8.26 19.32 -42.45
CA PHE A 15 7.73 18.11 -41.84
C PHE A 15 8.05 18.11 -40.34
N ALA A 16 7.07 18.44 -39.51
CA ALA A 16 7.14 18.25 -38.07
C ALA A 16 6.92 16.77 -37.75
N ALA A 17 8.00 16.05 -37.46
CA ALA A 17 7.93 14.68 -36.96
C ALA A 17 7.40 14.70 -35.51
N LEU A 18 6.13 14.34 -35.33
CA LEU A 18 5.53 14.09 -34.02
C LEU A 18 6.08 12.77 -33.48
N LEU A 19 7.10 12.86 -32.62
CA LEU A 19 7.55 11.76 -31.78
C LEU A 19 6.43 11.45 -30.77
N SER A 20 5.62 10.44 -31.10
CA SER A 20 4.67 9.86 -30.16
C SER A 20 5.49 9.09 -29.11
N ALA A 21 5.72 9.73 -27.97
CA ALA A 21 6.28 9.05 -26.81
C ALA A 21 5.26 8.01 -26.32
N CYS A 22 5.56 6.73 -26.50
CA CYS A 22 4.84 5.67 -25.81
C CYS A 22 5.01 5.88 -24.30
N ALA A 23 4.03 6.50 -23.65
CA ALA A 23 3.91 6.48 -22.21
C ALA A 23 3.64 5.03 -21.81
N THR A 24 4.67 4.29 -21.40
CA THR A 24 4.51 3.04 -20.67
C THR A 24 3.83 3.37 -19.35
N THR A 25 2.50 3.17 -19.29
CA THR A 25 1.76 3.16 -18.03
C THR A 25 2.46 2.16 -17.10
N PRO A 26 2.95 2.57 -15.92
CA PRO A 26 3.45 1.63 -14.94
C PRO A 26 2.34 0.60 -14.69
N PRO A 27 2.63 -0.71 -14.68
CA PRO A 27 1.61 -1.71 -14.41
C PRO A 27 0.89 -1.33 -13.11
N GLY A 28 -0.44 -1.20 -13.20
CA GLY A 28 -1.27 -0.67 -12.13
C GLY A 28 -1.04 -1.39 -10.79
N GLY A 29 -0.45 -0.68 -9.83
CA GLY A 29 0.05 -1.24 -8.58
C GLY A 29 -1.02 -1.30 -7.48
N VAL A 30 -0.93 -2.28 -6.57
CA VAL A 30 -1.79 -2.34 -5.37
C VAL A 30 -1.13 -1.52 -4.26
N SER A 31 -1.87 -0.60 -3.65
CA SER A 31 -1.31 0.30 -2.62
C SER A 31 -2.36 0.84 -1.67
N ALA A 32 -1.91 1.39 -0.55
CA ALA A 32 -2.72 2.16 0.39
C ALA A 32 -1.97 3.45 0.79
N LYS A 33 -2.73 4.54 0.91
CA LYS A 33 -2.24 5.76 1.58
C LYS A 33 -2.70 5.72 3.03
N LEU A 34 -1.76 5.78 3.96
CA LEU A 34 -2.01 5.80 5.40
C LEU A 34 -2.31 7.24 5.83
N GLU A 35 -3.49 7.43 6.41
CA GLU A 35 -3.94 8.70 6.98
C GLU A 35 -3.99 8.62 8.52
N PRO A 36 -3.78 9.74 9.24
CA PRO A 36 -3.69 9.73 10.70
C PRO A 36 -5.02 9.36 11.36
N ARG A 37 -4.94 8.57 12.44
CA ARG A 37 -6.10 8.13 13.23
C ARG A 37 -5.78 8.21 14.71
N SER A 38 -6.82 8.19 15.54
CA SER A 38 -6.70 8.28 17.01
C SER A 38 -5.94 9.53 17.48
N GLY A 39 -6.05 10.65 16.76
CA GLY A 39 -5.36 11.90 17.07
C GLY A 39 -3.85 11.89 16.83
N SER A 40 -3.32 10.90 16.10
CA SER A 40 -1.91 10.83 15.74
C SER A 40 -1.54 11.82 14.61
N ALA A 41 -0.25 11.90 14.29
CA ALA A 41 0.27 12.53 13.08
C ALA A 41 0.84 11.50 12.07
N VAL A 42 0.54 10.21 12.27
CA VAL A 42 1.14 9.11 11.49
C VAL A 42 0.60 9.13 10.07
N THR A 43 1.51 9.17 9.10
CA THR A 43 1.18 9.14 7.66
C THR A 43 2.15 8.23 6.92
N GLY A 44 1.77 7.78 5.73
CA GLY A 44 2.66 6.97 4.92
C GLY A 44 2.02 6.39 3.67
N THR A 45 2.79 5.55 2.99
CA THR A 45 2.32 4.78 1.85
C THR A 45 2.75 3.34 1.98
N VAL A 46 1.87 2.42 1.60
CA VAL A 46 2.14 0.98 1.55
C VAL A 46 1.91 0.52 0.11
N THR A 47 2.86 -0.23 -0.45
CA THR A 47 2.74 -0.85 -1.77
C THR A 47 2.85 -2.36 -1.64
N PHE A 48 2.05 -3.06 -2.43
CA PHE A 48 1.99 -4.52 -2.44
C PHE A 48 2.33 -5.01 -3.85
N THR A 49 3.31 -5.90 -3.94
CA THR A 49 3.79 -6.45 -5.21
C THR A 49 3.82 -7.98 -5.13
N PRO A 50 3.28 -8.70 -6.11
CA PRO A 50 3.38 -10.16 -6.11
C PRO A 50 4.83 -10.61 -6.32
N VAL A 51 5.30 -11.57 -5.54
CA VAL A 51 6.63 -12.21 -5.66
C VAL A 51 6.45 -13.72 -5.50
N GLY A 52 6.35 -14.43 -6.63
CA GLY A 52 5.99 -15.85 -6.62
C GLY A 52 4.62 -16.06 -5.97
N GLU A 53 4.56 -16.93 -4.97
CA GLU A 53 3.36 -17.19 -4.14
C GLU A 53 3.22 -16.20 -2.96
N ASN A 54 4.21 -15.34 -2.75
CA ASN A 54 4.23 -14.35 -1.68
C ASN A 54 3.80 -12.97 -2.20
N THR A 55 3.55 -12.07 -1.26
CA THR A 55 3.42 -10.64 -1.53
C THR A 55 4.54 -9.89 -0.85
N ARG A 56 5.32 -9.13 -1.62
CA ARG A 56 6.21 -8.12 -1.07
C ARG A 56 5.41 -6.91 -0.64
N VAL A 57 5.52 -6.56 0.63
CA VAL A 57 4.90 -5.40 1.26
C VAL A 57 6.00 -4.40 1.57
N GLN A 58 5.91 -3.22 0.97
CA GLN A 58 6.84 -2.13 1.22
C GLN A 58 6.09 -0.94 1.80
N ALA A 59 6.65 -0.31 2.84
CA ALA A 59 6.05 0.88 3.44
C ALA A 59 7.10 1.94 3.78
N ASP A 60 6.70 3.20 3.62
CA ASP A 60 7.40 4.37 4.14
C ASP A 60 6.38 5.12 5.02
N VAL A 61 6.63 5.10 6.33
CA VAL A 61 5.73 5.63 7.36
C VAL A 61 6.50 6.63 8.22
N ARG A 62 5.85 7.74 8.59
CA ARG A 62 6.42 8.81 9.41
C ARG A 62 5.47 9.19 10.54
N GLY A 63 6.02 9.82 11.58
CA GLY A 63 5.26 10.35 12.71
C GLY A 63 4.93 9.30 13.78
N LEU A 64 5.60 8.15 13.73
CA LEU A 64 5.52 7.11 14.75
C LEU A 64 6.35 7.48 15.99
N THR A 65 6.11 6.81 17.10
CA THR A 65 7.09 6.77 18.20
C THR A 65 8.25 5.85 17.81
N PRO A 66 9.46 6.01 18.38
CA PRO A 66 10.54 5.06 18.13
C PRO A 66 10.19 3.66 18.63
N GLY A 67 10.57 2.62 17.86
CA GLY A 67 10.37 1.22 18.24
C GLY A 67 9.40 0.46 17.34
N GLU A 68 8.91 -0.68 17.85
CA GLU A 68 8.02 -1.58 17.13
C GLU A 68 6.56 -1.12 17.18
N HIS A 69 5.84 -1.39 16.10
CA HIS A 69 4.42 -1.06 15.93
C HIS A 69 3.70 -2.19 15.21
N GLY A 70 2.59 -2.67 15.80
CA GLY A 70 1.70 -3.63 15.17
C GLY A 70 1.22 -3.13 13.81
N PHE A 71 1.15 -4.03 12.83
CA PHE A 71 0.83 -3.68 11.45
C PHE A 71 -0.03 -4.78 10.86
N HIS A 72 -1.28 -4.47 10.50
CA HIS A 72 -2.25 -5.50 10.16
C HIS A 72 -3.12 -5.11 8.97
N VAL A 73 -3.49 -6.08 8.15
CA VAL A 73 -4.62 -5.93 7.22
C VAL A 73 -5.91 -6.19 8.01
N HIS A 74 -6.83 -5.24 7.94
CA HIS A 74 -8.14 -5.29 8.57
C HIS A 74 -9.24 -5.63 7.57
N GLU A 75 -10.32 -6.25 8.03
CA GLU A 75 -11.31 -6.85 7.13
C GLU A 75 -12.10 -5.83 6.30
N ALA A 76 -12.38 -4.63 6.81
CA ALA A 76 -13.16 -3.63 6.09
C ALA A 76 -12.26 -2.63 5.35
N GLY A 77 -12.59 -2.34 4.10
CA GLY A 77 -12.01 -1.21 3.34
C GLY A 77 -12.59 0.13 3.76
N ASP A 78 -12.63 0.40 5.06
CA ASP A 78 -13.24 1.58 5.63
C ASP A 78 -12.32 2.13 6.74
N CYS A 79 -11.87 3.37 6.56
CA CYS A 79 -11.08 4.11 7.55
C CYS A 79 -11.81 5.37 8.03
N SER A 80 -13.11 5.51 7.82
CA SER A 80 -13.89 6.72 8.11
C SER A 80 -14.01 7.07 9.59
N ALA A 81 -13.95 6.08 10.48
CA ALA A 81 -13.99 6.34 11.92
C ALA A 81 -12.72 7.08 12.38
N PRO A 82 -12.82 8.09 13.27
CA PRO A 82 -11.67 8.85 13.75
C PRO A 82 -10.57 8.00 14.42
N ASP A 83 -10.95 6.88 15.04
CA ASP A 83 -10.07 5.90 15.69
C ASP A 83 -9.82 4.65 14.82
N ALA A 84 -10.20 4.70 13.54
CA ALA A 84 -10.18 3.58 12.59
C ALA A 84 -10.97 2.33 13.01
N SER A 85 -11.92 2.43 13.96
CA SER A 85 -12.79 1.31 14.34
C SER A 85 -13.63 0.78 13.17
N SER A 86 -13.95 1.62 12.17
CA SER A 86 -14.67 1.22 10.96
C SER A 86 -13.92 0.20 10.09
N ALA A 87 -12.60 0.04 10.27
CA ALA A 87 -11.80 -1.02 9.65
C ALA A 87 -12.16 -2.42 10.20
N LYS A 88 -12.88 -2.49 11.33
CA LYS A 88 -13.27 -3.72 12.06
C LYS A 88 -12.07 -4.57 12.51
N GLY A 89 -12.17 -5.89 12.56
CA GLY A 89 -11.12 -6.79 13.05
C GLY A 89 -10.00 -7.04 12.03
N HIS A 90 -9.01 -7.85 12.41
CA HIS A 90 -8.00 -8.34 11.46
C HIS A 90 -8.67 -9.14 10.36
N PHE A 91 -8.12 -9.09 9.15
CA PHE A 91 -8.59 -9.91 8.05
C PHE A 91 -8.32 -11.39 8.34
N ASN A 92 -9.39 -12.16 8.59
CA ASN A 92 -9.31 -13.55 9.03
C ASN A 92 -10.35 -14.43 8.31
N PRO A 93 -10.18 -14.71 7.01
CA PRO A 93 -11.14 -15.52 6.25
C PRO A 93 -11.17 -16.98 6.69
N ALA A 94 -10.13 -17.47 7.37
CA ALA A 94 -9.99 -18.84 7.82
C ALA A 94 -10.43 -19.07 9.28
N GLY A 95 -10.89 -18.03 9.99
CA GLY A 95 -11.36 -18.13 11.37
C GLY A 95 -10.29 -18.63 12.36
N LYS A 96 -9.02 -18.28 12.12
CA LYS A 96 -7.88 -18.67 12.96
C LYS A 96 -7.76 -17.76 14.19
N ALA A 97 -7.00 -18.21 15.19
CA ALA A 97 -6.52 -17.32 16.25
C ALA A 97 -5.44 -16.39 15.69
N HIS A 98 -5.27 -15.22 16.31
CA HIS A 98 -4.17 -14.32 16.03
C HIS A 98 -2.83 -14.98 16.38
N GLY A 99 -1.78 -14.69 15.61
CA GLY A 99 -0.43 -15.17 15.91
C GLY A 99 0.65 -14.60 14.99
N HIS A 100 1.88 -15.06 15.17
CA HIS A 100 3.00 -14.69 14.31
C HIS A 100 2.74 -15.08 12.84
N TYR A 101 3.08 -14.21 11.90
CA TYR A 101 2.74 -14.36 10.46
C TYR A 101 3.26 -15.66 9.79
N THR A 102 4.30 -16.28 10.35
CA THR A 102 4.84 -17.58 9.89
C THR A 102 4.26 -18.79 10.63
N ALA A 103 3.45 -18.59 11.66
CA ALA A 103 2.83 -19.67 12.40
C ALA A 103 1.75 -20.39 11.54
N ALA A 104 1.42 -21.61 11.97
CA ALA A 104 0.34 -22.36 11.35
C ALA A 104 -1.02 -21.69 11.60
N ASP A 105 -1.26 -21.28 12.84
CA ASP A 105 -2.44 -20.51 13.26
C ASP A 105 -2.06 -19.04 13.45
N HIS A 106 -2.66 -18.20 12.61
CA HIS A 106 -2.54 -16.74 12.56
C HIS A 106 -3.65 -16.23 11.64
N HIS A 107 -4.03 -14.96 11.75
CA HIS A 107 -4.93 -14.34 10.78
C HIS A 107 -4.21 -14.12 9.45
N ALA A 108 -4.96 -14.09 8.33
CA ALA A 108 -4.39 -13.74 7.03
C ALA A 108 -3.88 -12.29 6.96
N GLY A 109 -4.37 -11.43 7.86
CA GLY A 109 -3.93 -10.05 8.00
C GLY A 109 -2.81 -9.82 9.01
N ASP A 110 -2.34 -10.86 9.72
CA ASP A 110 -1.20 -10.75 10.63
C ASP A 110 0.11 -10.69 9.81
N ILE A 111 0.83 -9.57 9.90
CA ILE A 111 2.10 -9.34 9.18
C ILE A 111 3.15 -8.78 10.16
N PRO A 112 4.46 -8.82 9.83
CA PRO A 112 5.50 -8.34 10.75
C PRO A 112 5.30 -6.89 11.22
N ASN A 113 5.70 -6.61 12.47
CA ASN A 113 5.78 -5.26 13.04
C ASN A 113 6.55 -4.30 12.12
N LEU A 114 6.08 -3.04 12.07
CA LEU A 114 6.89 -1.92 11.60
C LEU A 114 7.92 -1.57 12.67
N ILE A 115 9.13 -1.17 12.24
CA ILE A 115 10.17 -0.68 13.15
C ILE A 115 10.49 0.76 12.79
N ALA A 116 10.14 1.69 13.67
CA ALA A 116 10.42 3.11 13.53
C ALA A 116 11.77 3.46 14.17
N ASP A 117 12.54 4.30 13.46
CA ASP A 117 13.79 4.87 13.95
C ASP A 117 13.55 5.90 15.08
N LYS A 118 14.64 6.43 15.64
CA LYS A 118 14.59 7.47 16.69
C LYS A 118 13.85 8.75 16.30
N ASN A 119 13.61 8.97 15.01
CA ASN A 119 12.91 10.12 14.46
C ASN A 119 11.45 9.80 14.09
N GLY A 120 10.97 8.58 14.40
CA GLY A 120 9.60 8.15 14.08
C GLY A 120 9.39 7.78 12.61
N ASN A 121 10.45 7.45 11.87
CA ASN A 121 10.36 6.98 10.49
C ASN A 121 10.54 5.46 10.44
N ALA A 122 9.62 4.76 9.77
CA ALA A 122 9.74 3.35 9.47
C ALA A 122 9.87 3.15 7.95
N ARG A 123 10.92 2.43 7.54
CA ARG A 123 11.05 1.85 6.20
C ARG A 123 10.90 0.35 6.33
N TYR A 124 9.95 -0.20 5.60
CA TYR A 124 9.53 -1.59 5.70
C TYR A 124 9.63 -2.25 4.34
N ASP A 125 10.16 -3.47 4.30
CA ASP A 125 10.30 -4.26 3.09
C ASP A 125 10.34 -5.75 3.46
N MET A 126 9.19 -6.40 3.38
CA MET A 126 9.03 -7.80 3.80
C MET A 126 8.24 -8.59 2.78
N GLU A 127 8.61 -9.85 2.58
CA GLU A 127 7.76 -10.82 1.88
C GLU A 127 6.83 -11.51 2.88
N VAL A 128 5.52 -11.38 2.63
CA VAL A 128 4.47 -11.96 3.45
C VAL A 128 3.84 -13.12 2.68
N PRO A 129 3.91 -14.35 3.20
CA PRO A 129 3.24 -15.49 2.59
C PRO A 129 1.72 -15.38 2.77
N ARG A 130 0.94 -15.99 1.87
CA ARG A 130 -0.53 -16.13 2.00
C ARG A 130 -1.33 -14.81 2.00
N LEU A 131 -0.73 -13.71 1.56
CA LEU A 131 -1.41 -12.43 1.39
C LEU A 131 -1.82 -12.24 -0.08
N HIS A 132 -3.09 -12.48 -0.41
CA HIS A 132 -3.54 -12.53 -1.81
C HIS A 132 -3.91 -11.16 -2.38
N LEU A 133 -3.22 -10.73 -3.45
CA LEU A 133 -3.51 -9.48 -4.18
C LEU A 133 -4.68 -9.62 -5.16
N ALA A 134 -5.85 -9.91 -4.62
CA ALA A 134 -7.10 -10.01 -5.35
C ALA A 134 -8.22 -9.25 -4.61
N THR A 135 -9.37 -9.08 -5.28
CA THR A 135 -10.63 -8.73 -4.62
C THR A 135 -11.32 -10.01 -4.11
N GLY A 136 -12.41 -9.85 -3.35
CA GLY A 136 -13.25 -10.95 -2.91
C GLY A 136 -12.86 -11.55 -1.56
N PRO A 137 -13.42 -12.71 -1.20
CA PRO A 137 -13.39 -13.22 0.19
C PRO A 137 -11.98 -13.44 0.75
N VAL A 138 -11.04 -13.89 -0.09
CA VAL A 138 -9.66 -14.22 0.32
C VAL A 138 -8.64 -13.14 -0.03
N GLY A 139 -9.04 -12.11 -0.78
CA GLY A 139 -8.16 -11.07 -1.28
C GLY A 139 -8.10 -9.84 -0.38
N ILE A 140 -6.99 -9.07 -0.47
CA ILE A 140 -6.80 -7.84 0.33
C ILE A 140 -7.22 -6.55 -0.39
N ILE A 141 -7.49 -6.59 -1.69
CA ILE A 141 -7.93 -5.38 -2.41
C ILE A 141 -9.36 -5.04 -1.97
N GLY A 142 -9.57 -3.79 -1.55
CA GLY A 142 -10.82 -3.34 -0.92
C GLY A 142 -10.88 -3.57 0.60
N ARG A 143 -9.75 -3.97 1.21
CA ARG A 143 -9.55 -4.01 2.67
C ARG A 143 -8.77 -2.79 3.14
N SER A 144 -8.47 -2.69 4.43
CA SER A 144 -7.60 -1.64 4.95
C SER A 144 -6.32 -2.22 5.54
N ILE A 145 -5.26 -1.42 5.53
CA ILE A 145 -4.03 -1.66 6.29
C ILE A 145 -3.99 -0.65 7.44
N VAL A 146 -3.67 -1.11 8.65
CA VAL A 146 -3.69 -0.34 9.89
C VAL A 146 -2.34 -0.43 10.58
N VAL A 147 -1.83 0.72 11.03
CA VAL A 147 -0.69 0.80 11.93
C VAL A 147 -1.18 1.03 13.34
N HIS A 148 -0.61 0.32 14.30
CA HIS A 148 -0.95 0.37 15.71
C HIS A 148 0.07 1.14 16.55
N ALA A 149 -0.35 1.57 17.74
CA ALA A 149 0.46 2.39 18.64
C ALA A 149 1.57 1.59 19.33
N ASP A 150 1.30 0.34 19.67
CA ASP A 150 2.19 -0.54 20.43
C ASP A 150 2.64 -1.72 19.56
N PRO A 151 3.72 -2.43 19.94
CA PRO A 151 4.15 -3.64 19.25
C PRO A 151 3.07 -4.73 19.28
N ASP A 152 2.98 -5.50 18.22
CA ASP A 152 2.30 -6.80 18.25
C ASP A 152 3.17 -7.81 19.02
N ASP A 153 2.60 -8.44 20.05
CA ASP A 153 3.24 -9.52 20.82
C ASP A 153 3.13 -10.91 20.17
N TYR A 154 2.43 -10.99 19.02
CA TYR A 154 2.18 -12.15 18.18
C TYR A 154 1.47 -13.32 18.89
N LYS A 155 0.76 -13.05 19.98
CA LYS A 155 0.20 -14.09 20.85
C LYS A 155 -1.16 -13.73 21.41
N SER A 156 -1.30 -12.53 21.96
CA SER A 156 -2.48 -12.12 22.71
C SER A 156 -3.67 -11.97 21.79
N GLN A 157 -4.81 -12.52 22.21
CA GLN A 157 -6.02 -12.43 21.42
C GLN A 157 -6.78 -11.13 21.73
N PRO A 158 -7.50 -10.54 20.75
CA PRO A 158 -7.57 -10.97 19.35
C PRO A 158 -6.54 -10.29 18.43
N ALA A 159 -5.66 -9.43 18.95
CA ALA A 159 -4.90 -8.46 18.13
C ALA A 159 -3.51 -8.12 18.70
N GLY A 160 -2.91 -9.06 19.42
CA GLY A 160 -1.50 -8.96 19.82
C GLY A 160 -1.17 -7.89 20.85
N ASN A 161 -2.16 -7.39 21.59
CA ASN A 161 -2.02 -6.23 22.48
C ASN A 161 -1.44 -4.97 21.82
N SER A 162 -1.61 -4.82 20.50
CA SER A 162 -1.01 -3.72 19.71
C SER A 162 -1.58 -2.32 20.04
N GLY A 163 -2.59 -2.22 20.90
CA GLY A 163 -3.15 -0.93 21.33
C GLY A 163 -3.90 -0.18 20.22
N LYS A 164 -3.86 1.16 20.29
CA LYS A 164 -4.67 2.06 19.43
C LYS A 164 -4.28 1.98 17.96
N ARG A 165 -5.23 2.23 17.06
CA ARG A 165 -5.00 2.33 15.61
C ARG A 165 -4.58 3.75 15.26
N VAL A 166 -3.29 3.96 14.97
CA VAL A 166 -2.71 5.30 14.78
C VAL A 166 -2.69 5.75 13.33
N ALA A 167 -2.79 4.84 12.36
CA ALA A 167 -3.00 5.18 10.96
C ALA A 167 -3.80 4.09 10.24
N CYS A 168 -4.53 4.48 9.19
CA CYS A 168 -5.35 3.56 8.40
C CYS A 168 -5.34 3.98 6.93
N GLY A 169 -5.29 3.01 6.02
CA GLY A 169 -5.39 3.25 4.59
C GLY A 169 -6.14 2.13 3.88
N VAL A 170 -7.05 2.47 2.98
CA VAL A 170 -7.74 1.48 2.14
C VAL A 170 -6.81 1.00 1.02
N ILE A 171 -6.73 -0.31 0.84
CA ILE A 171 -5.91 -0.98 -0.16
C ILE A 171 -6.67 -0.98 -1.49
N VAL A 172 -6.13 -0.29 -2.48
CA VAL A 172 -6.74 -0.09 -3.80
C VAL A 172 -5.77 -0.45 -4.92
N LYS A 173 -6.32 -0.78 -6.08
CA LYS A 173 -5.57 -0.89 -7.33
C LYS A 173 -5.40 0.52 -7.92
N ARG A 174 -4.18 0.91 -8.28
CA ARG A 174 -3.86 2.15 -8.99
C ARG A 174 -3.70 1.92 -10.48
#